data_AF-A0A7V3KXB4-F1
#
_entry.id   AF-A0A7V3KXB4-F1
#
_cell.length_a   1.000
_cell.length_b   1.000
_cell.length_c   1.000
_cell.angle_alpha   90.00
_cell.angle_beta   90.00
_cell.angle_gamma   90.00
#
_symmetry.space_group_name_H-M   'P 1'
#
loop_
_entity.id
_entity.type
_entity.pdbx_description
1 polymer ?
#
loop_
_entity_poly.entity_id
_entity_poly.type
_entity_poly.pdbx_seq_one_letter_code
_entity_poly.pdbx_strand_id
1 'polypeptide(L)' 'MEAKESAAFMKELKRKVDEEMNKKEMETILYWKQELEKILAKRHESMGALQVDMQSFLQRMQNRVKVLKSNLTK' A
#
# COMPACT_ATOMS: atom_id res chain seq x y z
N MET A 1 10.43 -36.45 -16.92
CA MET A 1 9.18 -36.16 -16.19
C MET A 1 9.41 -34.99 -15.23
N GLU A 2 10.51 -35.01 -14.46
CA GLU A 2 10.94 -33.95 -13.52
C GLU A 2 11.00 -32.52 -14.09
N ALA A 3 11.52 -32.31 -15.30
CA ALA A 3 11.65 -30.95 -15.85
C ALA A 3 10.29 -30.25 -16.14
N LYS A 4 9.25 -31.02 -16.48
CA LYS A 4 7.89 -30.48 -16.70
C LYS A 4 7.20 -30.15 -15.38
N GLU A 5 7.42 -30.96 -14.35
CA GLU A 5 6.89 -30.73 -12.99
C GLU A 5 7.55 -29.49 -12.35
N SER A 6 8.87 -29.32 -12.51
CA SER A 6 9.58 -28.11 -12.07
C SER A 6 9.09 -26.85 -12.79
N ALA A 7 8.84 -26.92 -14.10
CA ALA A 7 8.31 -25.78 -14.86
C ALA A 7 6.87 -25.42 -14.43
N ALA A 8 6.01 -26.42 -14.20
CA ALA A 8 4.66 -26.21 -13.69
C ALA A 8 4.66 -25.61 -12.28
N PHE A 9 5.55 -26.09 -11.40
CA PHE A 9 5.74 -25.55 -10.06
C PHE A 9 6.19 -24.08 -10.09
N MET A 10 7.19 -23.74 -10.92
CA MET A 10 7.65 -22.35 -11.06
C MET A 10 6.57 -21.42 -11.58
N LYS A 11 5.74 -21.88 -12.52
CA LYS A 11 4.60 -21.10 -13.03
C LYS A 11 3.57 -20.83 -11.94
N GLU A 12 3.24 -21.84 -11.14
CA GLU A 12 2.28 -21.70 -10.04
C GLU A 12 2.82 -20.80 -8.92
N LEU A 13 4.12 -20.91 -8.59
CA LEU A 13 4.77 -20.03 -7.63
C LEU A 13 4.72 -18.57 -8.10
N LYS A 14 5.05 -18.32 -9.38
CA LYS A 14 4.96 -16.98 -9.97
C LYS A 14 3.53 -16.42 -9.87
N ARG A 15 2.53 -17.22 -10.25
CA ARG A 15 1.11 -16.83 -10.15
C ARG A 15 0.74 -16.41 -8.73
N LYS A 16 1.12 -17.20 -7.73
CA LYS A 16 0.85 -16.89 -6.32
C LYS A 16 1.55 -15.60 -5.87
N VAL A 17 2.80 -15.38 -6.27
CA VAL A 17 3.53 -14.15 -5.95
C VAL A 17 2.81 -12.94 -6.56
N ASP A 18 2.45 -13.01 -7.84
CA ASP A 18 1.73 -11.95 -8.53
C ASP A 18 0.37 -11.65 -7.86
N GLU A 19 -0.37 -12.69 -7.44
CA GLU A 19 -1.63 -12.54 -6.71
C GLU A 19 -1.45 -11.87 -5.35
N GLU A 20 -0.47 -12.28 -4.56
CA GLU A 20 -0.20 -11.66 -3.26
C GLU A 20 0.31 -10.22 -3.39
N MET A 21 1.12 -9.91 -4.43
CA MET A 21 1.52 -8.53 -4.73
C MET A 21 0.32 -7.65 -5.05
N ASN A 22 -0.59 -8.11 -5.93
CA ASN A 22 -1.79 -7.38 -6.30
C ASN A 22 -2.73 -7.15 -5.10
N LYS A 23 -2.91 -8.17 -4.25
CA LYS A 23 -3.69 -8.03 -3.00
C LYS A 23 -3.07 -6.98 -2.09
N LYS A 24 -1.74 -7.01 -1.89
CA LYS A 24 -1.03 -6.07 -1.04
C LYS A 24 -1.13 -4.63 -1.55
N GLU A 25 -1.02 -4.44 -2.86
CA GLU A 25 -1.20 -3.14 -3.50
C GLU A 25 -2.62 -2.62 -3.28
N MET A 26 -3.63 -3.45 -3.55
CA MET A 26 -5.04 -3.11 -3.34
C MET A 26 -5.32 -2.72 -1.88
N GLU A 27 -4.86 -3.51 -0.90
CA GLU A 27 -4.98 -3.18 0.52
C GLU A 27 -4.35 -1.82 0.85
N THR A 28 -3.16 -1.56 0.29
CA THR A 28 -2.43 -0.31 0.54
C THR A 28 -3.20 0.88 -0.02
N ILE A 29 -3.72 0.77 -1.25
CA ILE A 29 -4.52 1.83 -1.89
C ILE A 29 -5.83 2.06 -1.12
N LEU A 30 -6.54 0.99 -0.74
CA LEU A 30 -7.79 1.08 0.02
C LEU A 30 -7.59 1.77 1.37
N TYR A 31 -6.51 1.43 2.08
CA TYR A 31 -6.17 2.08 3.34
C TYR A 31 -5.99 3.60 3.16
N TRP A 32 -5.18 4.04 2.19
CA TRP A 32 -4.95 5.47 1.97
C TRP A 32 -6.19 6.19 1.48
N LYS A 33 -7.02 5.54 0.65
CA LYS A 33 -8.32 6.06 0.24
C LYS A 33 -9.23 6.30 1.45
N GLN A 34 -9.37 5.32 2.34
CA GLN A 34 -10.20 5.44 3.54
C GLN A 34 -9.71 6.56 4.46
N GLU A 35 -8.39 6.69 4.63
CA GLU A 35 -7.78 7.76 5.42
C GLU A 35 -8.06 9.15 4.82
N LEU A 36 -8.06 9.28 3.49
CA LEU A 36 -8.43 10.51 2.80
C LEU A 36 -9.93 10.81 2.91
N GLU A 37 -10.79 9.79 2.81
CA GLU A 37 -12.24 9.92 3.01
C GLU A 37 -12.58 10.42 4.41
N LYS A 38 -11.84 9.99 5.43
CA LYS A 38 -11.98 10.51 6.81
C LYS A 38 -11.66 12.00 6.89
N ILE A 39 -10.68 12.50 6.13
CA ILE A 39 -10.35 13.93 6.09
C ILE A 39 -11.50 14.69 5.45
N LEU A 40 -12.01 14.22 4.30
CA LEU A 40 -13.15 14.85 3.63
C LEU A 40 -14.42 14.87 4.51
N ALA A 41 -14.64 13.82 5.30
CA ALA A 41 -15.80 13.71 6.18
C ALA A 41 -15.80 14.70 7.35
N LYS A 42 -14.65 15.28 7.72
CA LYS A 42 -14.52 16.22 8.85
C LYS A 42 -15.18 17.59 8.61
N ARG A 43 -15.64 17.89 7.39
CA ARG A 43 -16.33 19.16 7.03
C ARG A 43 -15.62 20.40 7.60
N HIS A 44 -14.36 20.60 7.22
CA HIS A 44 -13.53 21.67 7.79
C HIS A 44 -14.14 23.06 7.65
N GLU A 45 -14.15 23.80 8.75
CA GLU A 45 -14.66 25.18 8.82
C GLU A 45 -13.72 26.21 8.18
N SER A 46 -12.44 25.84 7.97
CA SER A 46 -11.46 26.69 7.33
C SER A 46 -10.51 25.91 6.43
N MET A 47 -9.96 26.58 5.42
CA MET A 47 -8.95 26.02 4.53
C MET A 47 -7.66 25.64 5.28
N GLY A 48 -7.30 26.38 6.34
CA GLY A 48 -6.14 26.09 7.17
C GLY A 48 -6.26 24.77 7.92
N ALA A 49 -7.45 24.46 8.47
CA ALA A 49 -7.69 23.17 9.14
C ALA A 49 -7.56 21.99 8.16
N LEU A 50 -8.10 22.15 6.95
CA LEU A 50 -7.95 21.17 5.86
C LEU A 50 -6.47 20.98 5.47
N GLN A 51 -5.69 22.07 5.36
CA GLN A 51 -4.26 22.00 5.04
C GLN A 51 -3.46 21.22 6.09
N VAL A 52 -3.74 21.43 7.39
CA VAL A 52 -3.08 20.71 8.49
C VAL A 52 -3.38 19.21 8.43
N ASP A 53 -4.63 18.83 8.14
CA ASP A 53 -5.01 17.43 8.03
C ASP A 53 -4.36 16.74 6.81
N MET A 54 -4.22 17.45 5.68
CA MET A 54 -3.45 16.92 4.54
C MET A 54 -1.96 16.80 4.83
N GLN A 55 -1.33 17.76 5.50
CA GLN A 55 0.07 17.64 5.89
C GLN A 55 0.28 16.43 6.81
N SER A 56 -0.63 16.22 7.75
CA SER A 56 -0.63 15.07 8.63
C SER A 56 -0.79 13.75 7.86
N PHE A 57 -1.65 13.71 6.85
CA PHE A 57 -1.83 12.55 5.97
C PHE A 57 -0.54 12.24 5.18
N LEU A 58 0.05 13.25 4.54
CA LEU A 58 1.30 13.09 3.80
C LEU A 58 2.44 12.62 4.70
N GLN A 59 2.53 13.13 5.93
CA GLN A 59 3.53 12.68 6.89
C GLN A 59 3.37 11.20 7.25
N ARG A 60 2.13 10.71 7.42
CA ARG A 60 1.86 9.28 7.66
C ARG A 60 2.30 8.43 6.46
N MET A 61 2.00 8.85 5.24
CA MET A 61 2.47 8.17 4.02
C MET A 61 3.99 8.11 3.95
N GLN A 62 4.67 9.24 4.19
CA GLN A 62 6.12 9.32 4.17
C GLN A 62 6.75 8.41 5.23
N ASN A 63 6.19 8.36 6.44
CA ASN A 63 6.67 7.48 7.50
C ASN A 63 6.54 6.01 7.10
N ARG A 64 5.42 5.62 6.47
CA ARG A 64 5.25 4.25 5.97
C ARG A 64 6.27 3.90 4.90
N VAL A 65 6.55 4.81 3.96
CA VAL A 65 7.60 4.63 2.95
C VAL A 65 8.97 4.48 3.59
N LYS A 66 9.32 5.30 4.59
CA LYS A 66 10.60 5.19 5.31
C LYS A 66 10.77 3.81 5.96
N VAL A 67 9.75 3.32 6.65
CA VAL A 67 9.77 1.98 7.27
C VAL A 67 9.93 0.89 6.22
N LEU A 68 9.16 0.94 5.14
CA LEU A 68 9.26 -0.06 4.06
C LEU A 68 10.64 -0.05 3.40
N LYS A 69 11.21 1.13 3.12
CA LYS A 69 12.59 1.25 2.63
C LYS A 69 13.59 0.63 3.59
N SER A 70 13.44 0.87 4.90
CA SER A 70 14.35 0.30 5.91
C SER A 70 14.31 -1.23 5.99
N ASN A 71 13.19 -1.85 5.59
CA ASN A 71 13.05 -3.30 5.53
C ASN A 71 13.68 -3.91 4.27
N LEU A 72 13.93 -3.12 3.23
CA LEU A 72 14.63 -3.58 2.01
C LEU A 72 16.16 -3.52 2.14
N THR A 73 16.66 -2.72 3.07
CA THR A 73 18.09 -2.53 3.33
C THR A 73 18.61 -3.36 4.50
N LYS A 74 17.75 -4.18 5.11
CA LYS A 74 18.09 -5.18 6.13
C LYS A 74 18.16 -6.55 5.47
#